data_AF-A0A1F2VNM4-F1
#
_entry.id   AF-A0A1F2VNM4-F1
#
_cell.length_a   1.000
_cell.length_b   1.000
_cell.length_c   1.000
_cell.angle_alpha   90.00
_cell.angle_beta   90.00
_cell.angle_gamma   90.00
#
_symmetry.space_group_name_H-M   'P 1'
#
loop_
_entity.id
_entity.type
_entity.pdbx_description
1 polymer ?
#
loop_
_entity_poly.entity_id
_entity_poly.type
_entity_poly.pdbx_seq_one_letter_code
_entity_poly.pdbx_strand_id
1 'polypeptide(L)'
;MEIKNFKKIMVLIVGLIVVFLLVGCAGNNSDKIKISEMSKNIEEALKEKDADLFMENISSNYSDPNGGTYDNHINNLPEEIFSKIEDAEDLVDFFSIFKIESKVTIPDSDIVVNDIYAAGKMEIKISLKGCILWIICTDLYNENINYNVDFIKEDDDWKIISLTEI
;
A
#
# COMPACT_ATOMS: atom_id res chain seq x y z
N MET A 1 27.58 -37.24 41.71
CA MET A 1 26.31 -37.88 41.30
C MET A 1 26.06 -37.49 39.86
N GLU A 2 26.53 -38.29 38.90
CA GLU A 2 26.30 -38.00 37.48
C GLU A 2 24.83 -38.28 37.16
N ILE A 3 24.08 -37.22 36.87
CA ILE A 3 22.68 -37.34 36.46
C ILE A 3 22.69 -38.02 35.09
N LYS A 4 22.41 -39.33 35.07
CA LYS A 4 22.51 -40.25 33.94
C LYS A 4 21.72 -39.81 32.68
N ASN A 5 20.84 -38.81 32.83
CA ASN A 5 20.01 -38.25 31.76
C ASN A 5 20.39 -36.81 31.34
N PHE A 6 21.41 -36.19 31.96
CA PHE A 6 21.79 -34.80 31.70
C PHE A 6 22.16 -34.56 30.23
N LYS A 7 22.87 -35.50 29.59
CA LYS A 7 23.20 -35.43 28.16
C LYS A 7 21.96 -35.46 27.27
N LYS A 8 20.94 -36.28 27.61
CA LYS A 8 19.68 -36.35 26.85
C LYS A 8 18.85 -35.07 27.00
N ILE A 9 18.81 -34.52 28.22
CA ILE A 9 18.10 -33.26 28.51
C ILE A 9 18.77 -32.08 27.80
N MET A 10 20.10 -32.01 27.81
CA MET A 10 20.87 -30.97 27.09
C MET A 10 20.63 -31.01 25.58
N VAL A 11 20.61 -32.19 24.96
CA VAL A 11 20.31 -32.32 23.52
C VAL A 11 18.90 -31.84 23.19
N LEU A 12 17.94 -32.09 24.08
CA LEU A 12 16.55 -31.66 23.90
C LEU A 12 16.40 -30.14 24.05
N ILE A 13 17.08 -29.54 25.02
CA ILE A 13 17.10 -28.08 25.23
C ILE A 13 17.80 -27.37 24.08
N VAL A 14 18.97 -27.86 23.65
CA VAL A 14 19.69 -27.28 22.50
C VAL A 14 18.87 -27.42 21.22
N GLY A 15 18.22 -28.58 21.00
CA GLY A 15 17.30 -28.77 19.89
C GLY A 15 16.13 -27.78 19.92
N LEU A 16 15.54 -27.54 21.09
CA LEU A 16 14.45 -26.57 21.26
C LEU A 16 14.92 -25.14 20.96
N ILE A 17 16.10 -24.75 21.46
CA ILE A 17 16.69 -23.42 21.22
C ILE A 17 16.99 -23.24 19.72
N VAL A 18 17.51 -24.26 19.05
CA VAL A 18 17.75 -24.22 17.59
C VAL A 18 16.43 -24.06 16.82
N VAL A 19 15.36 -24.74 17.23
CA VAL A 19 14.03 -24.56 16.63
C VAL A 19 13.51 -23.14 16.87
N PHE A 20 13.67 -22.57 18.07
CA PHE A 20 13.27 -21.19 18.37
C PHE A 20 14.08 -20.14 17.60
N LEU A 21 15.38 -20.38 17.36
CA LEU A 21 16.23 -19.50 16.55
C LEU A 21 15.85 -19.54 15.05
N LEU A 22 15.26 -20.65 14.57
CA LEU A 22 14.82 -20.80 13.18
C LEU A 22 13.49 -20.11 12.86
N VAL A 23 12.68 -19.76 13.88
CA VAL A 23 11.41 -19.01 13.67
C VAL A 23 11.65 -17.51 13.44
N GLY A 24 12.89 -17.03 13.59
CA GLY A 24 13.27 -15.62 13.44
C GLY A 24 13.39 -15.11 12.00
N CYS A 25 13.25 -15.96 10.98
CA CYS A 25 13.29 -15.54 9.56
C CYS A 25 11.89 -15.31 8.96
N ALA A 26 10.95 -14.77 9.75
CA ALA A 26 9.58 -14.48 9.31
C ALA A 26 9.33 -13.00 8.94
N GLY A 27 10.34 -12.12 9.07
CA GLY A 27 10.18 -10.66 8.91
C GLY A 27 9.70 -10.21 7.53
N ASN A 28 10.14 -10.88 6.45
CA ASN A 28 9.77 -10.49 5.10
C ASN A 28 8.28 -10.62 4.79
N ASN A 29 7.57 -11.56 5.43
CA ASN A 29 6.14 -11.73 5.14
C ASN A 29 5.29 -10.71 5.89
N SER A 30 5.69 -10.33 7.11
CA SER A 30 4.97 -9.28 7.86
C SER A 30 5.10 -7.90 7.24
N ASP A 31 6.29 -7.55 6.73
CA ASP A 31 6.49 -6.25 6.10
C ASP A 31 5.70 -6.13 4.78
N LYS A 32 5.70 -7.18 3.95
CA LYS A 32 4.87 -7.23 2.73
C LYS A 32 3.39 -7.09 3.04
N ILE A 33 2.88 -7.78 4.06
CA ILE A 33 1.49 -7.66 4.48
C ILE A 33 1.15 -6.22 4.88
N LYS A 34 1.99 -5.58 5.70
CA LYS A 34 1.80 -4.18 6.09
C LYS A 34 1.79 -3.24 4.89
N ILE A 35 2.76 -3.41 3.98
CA ILE A 35 2.85 -2.59 2.76
C ILE A 35 1.60 -2.77 1.89
N SER A 36 1.15 -4.02 1.69
CA SER A 36 -0.07 -4.31 0.93
C SER A 36 -1.32 -3.77 1.61
N GLU A 37 -1.37 -3.72 2.94
CA GLU A 37 -2.46 -3.11 3.69
C GLU A 37 -2.55 -1.59 3.49
N MET A 38 -1.45 -0.89 3.18
CA MET A 38 -1.49 0.55 2.86
C MET A 38 -2.38 0.84 1.65
N SER A 39 -2.53 -0.09 0.72
CA SER A 39 -3.46 0.07 -0.42
C SER A 39 -4.89 0.31 0.05
N LYS A 40 -5.32 -0.28 1.18
CA LYS A 40 -6.66 -0.07 1.74
C LYS A 40 -6.83 1.34 2.30
N ASN A 41 -5.84 1.84 3.02
CA ASN A 41 -5.87 3.20 3.58
C ASN A 41 -5.90 4.24 2.47
N ILE A 42 -5.08 4.06 1.43
CA ILE A 42 -5.08 4.93 0.25
C ILE A 42 -6.44 4.82 -0.47
N GLU A 43 -6.96 3.62 -0.68
CA GLU A 43 -8.28 3.43 -1.30
C GLU A 43 -9.40 4.14 -0.52
N GLU A 44 -9.37 4.09 0.81
CA GLU A 44 -10.30 4.81 1.68
C GLU A 44 -10.16 6.32 1.52
N ALA A 45 -8.93 6.84 1.56
CA ALA A 45 -8.65 8.25 1.31
C ALA A 45 -9.17 8.73 -0.06
N LEU A 46 -9.01 7.92 -1.11
CA LEU A 46 -9.54 8.22 -2.44
C LEU A 46 -11.07 8.23 -2.49
N LYS A 47 -11.74 7.33 -1.75
CA LYS A 47 -13.21 7.28 -1.69
C LYS A 47 -13.80 8.44 -0.90
N GLU A 48 -13.17 8.81 0.19
CA GLU A 48 -13.62 9.91 1.05
C GLU A 48 -13.13 11.28 0.57
N LYS A 49 -12.24 11.30 -0.43
CA LYS A 49 -11.52 12.50 -0.90
C LYS A 49 -10.80 13.22 0.25
N ASP A 50 -10.23 12.44 1.16
CA ASP A 50 -9.57 12.94 2.35
C ASP A 50 -8.06 13.02 2.10
N ALA A 51 -7.59 14.25 1.83
CA ALA A 51 -6.18 14.52 1.60
C ALA A 51 -5.32 14.19 2.82
N ASP A 52 -5.84 14.44 4.03
CA ASP A 52 -5.09 14.19 5.26
C ASP A 52 -4.89 12.68 5.45
N LEU A 53 -5.95 11.89 5.24
CA LEU A 53 -5.87 10.41 5.30
C LEU A 53 -4.94 9.85 4.22
N PHE A 54 -4.90 10.44 3.02
CA PHE A 54 -3.94 10.05 2.00
C PHE A 54 -2.51 10.32 2.48
N MET A 55 -2.29 11.53 3.00
CA MET A 55 -0.98 12.01 3.46
C MET A 55 -0.45 11.23 4.67
N GLU A 56 -1.30 10.59 5.46
CA GLU A 56 -0.85 9.65 6.51
C GLU A 56 -0.01 8.49 5.95
N ASN A 57 -0.16 8.13 4.68
CA ASN A 57 0.62 7.05 4.05
C ASN A 57 1.95 7.57 3.46
N ILE A 58 2.18 8.88 3.46
CA ILE A 58 3.34 9.54 2.85
C ILE A 58 4.35 9.91 3.94
N SER A 59 5.62 9.61 3.69
CA SER A 59 6.71 9.97 4.58
C SER A 59 7.02 11.47 4.49
N SER A 60 7.45 12.05 5.60
CA SER A 60 8.06 13.39 5.62
C SER A 60 9.31 13.51 4.72
N ASN A 61 9.97 12.38 4.43
CA ASN A 61 11.13 12.30 3.54
C ASN A 61 10.76 12.04 2.07
N TYR A 62 9.48 12.11 1.71
CA TYR A 62 9.06 11.88 0.32
C TYR A 62 9.74 12.85 -0.65
N SER A 63 10.08 12.35 -1.83
CA SER A 63 10.53 13.14 -2.97
C SER A 63 9.80 12.71 -4.25
N ASP A 64 9.21 13.69 -4.94
CA ASP A 64 8.68 13.49 -6.29
C ASP A 64 9.81 13.42 -7.34
N PRO A 65 9.51 13.02 -8.59
CA PRO A 65 10.50 12.94 -9.67
C PRO A 65 11.17 14.28 -10.07
N ASN A 66 10.57 15.41 -9.72
CA ASN A 66 11.08 16.76 -9.97
C ASN A 66 11.91 17.30 -8.79
N GLY A 67 12.10 16.50 -7.73
CA GLY A 67 12.83 16.89 -6.52
C GLY A 67 11.98 17.68 -5.51
N GLY A 68 10.67 17.68 -5.67
CA GLY A 68 9.74 18.25 -4.72
C GLY A 68 9.60 17.38 -3.48
N THR A 69 9.67 17.99 -2.29
CA THR A 69 9.64 17.31 -0.99
C THR A 69 8.43 17.74 -0.16
N TYR A 70 8.19 17.05 0.96
CA TYR A 70 7.08 17.32 1.89
C TYR A 70 6.95 18.79 2.26
N ASP A 71 8.07 19.41 2.63
CA ASP A 71 8.09 20.80 3.09
C ASP A 71 7.97 21.84 1.96
N ASN A 72 8.26 21.47 0.71
CA ASN A 72 8.42 22.45 -0.37
C ASN A 72 7.43 22.31 -1.53
N HIS A 73 6.89 21.12 -1.82
CA HIS A 73 6.14 20.87 -3.08
C HIS A 73 5.08 19.74 -3.03
N ILE A 74 4.88 19.00 -1.93
CA ILE A 74 3.96 17.83 -1.93
C ILE A 74 2.46 18.18 -1.87
N ASN A 75 2.04 19.41 -1.55
CA ASN A 75 0.61 19.75 -1.42
C ASN A 75 -0.25 19.37 -2.63
N ASN A 76 0.37 19.30 -3.82
CA ASN A 76 -0.33 18.97 -5.05
C ASN A 76 -0.43 17.45 -5.30
N LEU A 77 0.28 16.59 -4.56
CA LEU A 77 0.26 15.14 -4.80
C LEU A 77 -1.14 14.54 -4.57
N PRO A 78 -1.84 14.79 -3.44
CA PRO A 78 -3.23 14.38 -3.29
C PRO A 78 -4.13 15.03 -4.35
N GLU A 79 -3.91 16.32 -4.64
CA GLU A 79 -4.70 17.08 -5.62
C GLU A 79 -4.58 16.51 -7.05
N GLU A 80 -3.40 16.09 -7.47
CA GLU A 80 -3.16 15.44 -8.77
C GLU A 80 -3.89 14.11 -8.89
N ILE A 81 -3.93 13.31 -7.82
CA ILE A 81 -4.65 12.03 -7.83
C ILE A 81 -6.16 12.25 -7.71
N PHE A 82 -6.61 13.19 -6.87
CA PHE A 82 -8.02 13.51 -6.71
C PHE A 82 -8.62 14.21 -7.92
N SER A 83 -7.88 15.09 -8.60
CA SER A 83 -8.36 15.73 -9.84
C SER A 83 -8.69 14.72 -10.92
N LYS A 84 -7.90 13.63 -11.05
CA LYS A 84 -8.23 12.52 -11.96
C LYS A 84 -9.54 11.80 -11.58
N ILE A 85 -9.89 11.76 -10.29
CA ILE A 85 -11.17 11.21 -9.81
C ILE A 85 -12.31 12.21 -10.04
N GLU A 86 -12.08 13.50 -9.81
CA GLU A 86 -13.05 14.57 -10.04
C GLU A 86 -13.43 14.71 -11.50
N ASP A 87 -12.45 14.64 -12.40
CA ASP A 87 -12.69 14.61 -13.85
C ASP A 87 -13.63 13.46 -14.24
N ALA A 88 -13.55 12.32 -13.56
CA ALA A 88 -14.48 11.21 -13.76
C ALA A 88 -15.86 11.50 -13.13
N GLU A 89 -15.92 12.15 -11.97
CA GLU A 89 -17.16 12.50 -11.26
C GLU A 89 -17.99 13.56 -11.98
N ASP A 90 -17.36 14.50 -12.66
CA ASP A 90 -18.06 15.48 -13.50
C ASP A 90 -18.92 14.79 -14.57
N LEU A 91 -18.53 13.60 -15.03
CA LEU A 91 -19.33 12.78 -15.92
C LEU A 91 -20.52 12.10 -15.21
N VAL A 92 -20.39 11.77 -13.91
CA VAL A 92 -21.47 11.23 -13.07
C VAL A 92 -22.51 12.28 -12.75
N ASP A 93 -22.09 13.49 -12.38
CA ASP A 93 -23.01 14.56 -11.97
C ASP A 93 -23.97 14.95 -13.11
N PHE A 94 -23.52 14.82 -14.36
CA PHE A 94 -24.39 14.98 -15.53
C PHE A 94 -25.45 13.86 -15.67
N PHE A 95 -25.18 12.66 -15.14
CA PHE A 95 -26.06 11.49 -15.26
C PHE A 95 -26.16 10.70 -13.94
N SER A 96 -27.24 10.90 -13.18
CA SER A 96 -27.51 10.23 -11.88
C SER A 96 -27.66 8.69 -11.90
N ILE A 97 -27.42 8.06 -13.04
CA ILE A 97 -27.37 6.60 -13.22
C ILE A 97 -25.94 6.05 -13.13
N PHE A 98 -24.93 6.92 -13.03
CA PHE A 98 -23.53 6.53 -12.98
C PHE A 98 -23.02 6.44 -11.53
N LYS A 99 -21.99 5.62 -11.32
CA LYS A 99 -21.31 5.42 -10.05
C LYS A 99 -19.81 5.33 -10.31
N ILE A 100 -19.00 5.97 -9.48
CA ILE A 100 -17.55 5.80 -9.51
C ILE A 100 -17.12 4.81 -8.44
N GLU A 101 -16.15 3.97 -8.82
CA GLU A 101 -15.45 3.08 -7.91
C GLU A 101 -13.95 3.25 -8.12
N SER A 102 -13.25 3.64 -7.06
CA SER A 102 -11.81 3.62 -6.96
C SER A 102 -11.36 2.32 -6.27
N LYS A 103 -10.30 1.72 -6.78
CA LYS A 103 -9.64 0.57 -6.19
C LYS A 103 -8.13 0.78 -6.24
N VAL A 104 -7.45 0.51 -5.14
CA VAL A 104 -5.99 0.60 -5.07
C VAL A 104 -5.43 -0.80 -4.82
N THR A 105 -4.33 -1.15 -5.47
CA THR A 105 -3.72 -2.48 -5.33
C THR A 105 -2.21 -2.37 -5.33
N ILE A 106 -1.59 -2.96 -4.29
CA ILE A 106 -0.15 -3.16 -4.21
C ILE A 106 0.07 -4.68 -4.13
N PRO A 107 0.53 -5.33 -5.22
CA PRO A 107 0.66 -6.78 -5.21
C PRO A 107 1.85 -7.25 -4.36
N ASP A 108 1.63 -8.20 -3.44
CA ASP A 108 2.69 -8.83 -2.63
C ASP A 108 3.87 -9.37 -3.46
N SER A 109 3.57 -9.81 -4.69
CA SER A 109 4.54 -10.35 -5.64
C SER A 109 5.51 -9.30 -6.16
N ASP A 110 5.08 -8.04 -6.24
CA ASP A 110 5.88 -6.94 -6.76
C ASP A 110 6.71 -6.26 -5.67
N ILE A 111 6.41 -6.51 -4.39
CA ILE A 111 7.14 -5.94 -3.26
C ILE A 111 8.50 -6.63 -3.08
N VAL A 112 9.57 -5.85 -3.07
CA VAL A 112 10.94 -6.25 -2.75
C VAL A 112 11.39 -5.48 -1.53
N VAL A 113 11.54 -6.17 -0.39
CA VAL A 113 11.97 -5.58 0.89
C VAL A 113 13.48 -5.75 1.06
N ASN A 114 14.16 -4.69 1.48
CA ASN A 114 15.57 -4.65 1.83
C ASN A 114 15.79 -3.79 3.08
N ASP A 115 15.84 -4.46 4.25
CA ASP A 115 15.99 -3.83 5.56
C ASP A 115 14.89 -2.79 5.82
N ILE A 116 15.24 -1.51 5.95
CA ILE A 116 14.30 -0.41 6.18
C ILE A 116 13.70 0.16 4.89
N TYR A 117 14.04 -0.37 3.72
CA TYR A 117 13.53 0.08 2.43
C TYR A 117 12.73 -1.01 1.74
N ALA A 118 11.76 -0.62 0.91
CA ALA A 118 11.12 -1.54 -0.02
C ALA A 118 10.80 -0.83 -1.33
N ALA A 119 10.73 -1.59 -2.42
CA ALA A 119 10.23 -1.12 -3.70
C ALA A 119 9.07 -2.00 -4.14
N GLY A 120 8.13 -1.44 -4.89
CA GLY A 120 6.98 -2.17 -5.39
C GLY A 120 6.26 -1.44 -6.51
N LYS A 121 5.07 -1.95 -6.83
CA LYS A 121 4.16 -1.36 -7.81
C LYS A 121 2.80 -1.13 -7.18
N MET A 122 2.19 -0.01 -7.52
CA MET A 122 0.83 0.33 -7.10
C MET A 122 -0.01 0.62 -8.33
N GLU A 123 -1.19 0.01 -8.39
CA GLU A 123 -2.23 0.31 -9.38
C GLU A 123 -3.37 1.05 -8.68
N ILE A 124 -3.75 2.21 -9.22
CA ILE A 124 -4.99 2.89 -8.89
C ILE A 124 -5.93 2.71 -10.09
N LYS A 125 -7.04 2.02 -9.86
CA LYS A 125 -8.09 1.81 -10.86
C LYS A 125 -9.30 2.68 -10.53
N ILE A 126 -9.68 3.55 -11.45
CA ILE A 126 -10.89 4.37 -11.39
C ILE A 126 -11.87 3.84 -12.42
N SER A 127 -13.05 3.42 -11.98
CA SER A 127 -14.08 2.81 -12.83
C SER A 127 -15.37 3.61 -12.76
N LEU A 128 -15.82 4.14 -13.90
CA LEU A 128 -17.15 4.71 -14.07
C LEU A 128 -18.10 3.59 -14.48
N LYS A 129 -19.09 3.30 -13.63
CA LYS A 129 -20.11 2.30 -13.88
C LYS A 129 -21.43 2.96 -14.22
N GLY A 130 -22.07 2.53 -15.30
CA GLY A 130 -23.43 2.90 -15.64
C GLY A 130 -24.43 1.85 -15.20
N CYS A 131 -25.39 2.24 -14.36
CA CYS A 131 -26.38 1.34 -13.80
C CYS A 131 -27.75 1.55 -14.44
N ILE A 132 -28.23 0.56 -15.20
CA ILE A 132 -29.60 0.55 -15.72
C ILE A 132 -30.53 0.15 -14.57
N LEU A 133 -31.52 1.01 -14.27
CA LEU A 133 -32.49 0.83 -13.19
C LEU A 133 -31.84 0.59 -11.81
N TRP A 134 -30.63 1.10 -11.57
CA TRP A 134 -29.81 0.86 -10.36
C TRP A 134 -29.48 -0.61 -10.03
N ILE A 135 -29.79 -1.56 -10.92
CA ILE A 135 -29.63 -3.01 -10.65
C ILE A 135 -28.51 -3.62 -11.49
N ILE A 136 -28.38 -3.21 -12.76
CA ILE A 136 -27.41 -3.77 -13.69
C ILE A 136 -26.38 -2.69 -14.00
N CYS A 137 -25.21 -2.80 -13.37
CA CYS A 137 -24.10 -1.89 -13.60
C CYS A 137 -23.10 -2.50 -14.57
N THR A 138 -22.66 -1.71 -15.55
CA THR A 138 -21.57 -2.06 -16.47
C THR A 138 -20.48 -1.00 -16.36
N ASP A 139 -19.23 -1.41 -16.49
CA ASP A 139 -18.12 -0.46 -16.65
C ASP A 139 -18.31 0.28 -17.98
N LEU A 140 -18.31 1.61 -17.93
CA LEU A 140 -18.41 2.51 -19.08
C LEU A 140 -17.04 3.12 -19.42
N TYR A 141 -16.30 3.46 -18.37
CA TYR A 141 -14.95 3.98 -18.46
C TYR A 141 -14.10 3.36 -17.35
N ASN A 142 -12.87 3.01 -17.69
CA ASN A 142 -11.90 2.45 -16.78
C ASN A 142 -10.58 3.15 -17.05
N GLU A 143 -9.98 3.71 -16.01
CA GLU A 143 -8.64 4.26 -16.02
C GLU A 143 -7.80 3.50 -15.00
N ASN A 144 -6.63 3.07 -15.44
CA ASN A 144 -5.66 2.40 -14.60
C ASN A 144 -4.40 3.25 -14.60
N ILE A 145 -4.03 3.75 -13.42
CA ILE A 145 -2.82 4.53 -13.22
C ILE A 145 -1.83 3.64 -12.48
N ASN A 146 -0.65 3.45 -13.06
CA ASN A 146 0.37 2.57 -12.50
C ASN A 146 1.52 3.41 -11.96
N TYR A 147 2.00 3.07 -10.77
CA TYR A 147 3.13 3.72 -10.13
C TYR A 147 4.21 2.71 -9.80
N ASN A 148 5.47 3.08 -10.03
CA ASN A 148 6.56 2.56 -9.23
C ASN A 148 6.52 3.27 -7.88
N VAL A 149 6.64 2.51 -6.79
CA VAL A 149 6.53 3.02 -5.44
C VAL A 149 7.73 2.57 -4.62
N ASP A 150 8.37 3.53 -3.96
CA ASP A 150 9.41 3.28 -2.98
C ASP A 150 8.87 3.56 -1.59
N PHE A 151 9.23 2.70 -0.65
CA PHE A 151 8.80 2.73 0.74
C PHE A 151 9.99 2.80 1.67
N ILE A 152 9.79 3.45 2.81
CA ILE A 152 10.69 3.44 3.95
C ILE A 152 9.94 2.99 5.19
N LYS A 153 10.64 2.27 6.07
CA LYS A 153 10.15 1.93 7.40
C LYS A 153 10.51 3.05 8.36
N GLU A 154 9.49 3.70 8.91
CA GLU A 154 9.62 4.71 9.97
C GLU A 154 9.06 4.09 11.26
N ASP A 155 9.94 3.89 12.24
CA ASP A 155 9.65 3.11 13.44
C ASP A 155 9.16 1.69 13.11
N ASP A 156 7.86 1.43 13.26
CA ASP A 156 7.21 0.15 12.99
C ASP A 156 6.26 0.16 11.78
N ASP A 157 6.08 1.32 11.14
CA ASP A 157 5.16 1.52 10.03
C ASP A 157 5.90 1.77 8.72
N TRP A 158 5.26 1.37 7.63
CA TRP A 158 5.76 1.64 6.28
C TRP A 158 5.11 2.92 5.76
N LYS A 159 5.91 3.73 5.06
CA LYS A 159 5.48 4.98 4.44
C LYS A 159 6.04 5.06 3.03
N ILE A 160 5.31 5.74 2.14
CA ILE A 160 5.75 6.01 0.78
C ILE A 160 6.74 7.17 0.78
N ILE A 161 7.89 6.99 0.13
CA ILE A 161 8.90 8.03 -0.08
C ILE A 161 9.02 8.47 -1.54
N SER A 162 8.46 7.73 -2.48
CA SER A 162 8.41 8.15 -3.87
C SER A 162 7.28 7.45 -4.62
N LEU A 163 6.63 8.20 -5.52
CA LEU A 163 5.66 7.71 -6.50
C LEU A 163 6.09 8.20 -7.88
N THR A 164 6.24 7.28 -8.83
CA THR A 164 6.56 7.60 -10.23
C THR A 164 5.55 6.91 -11.14
N GLU A 165 4.69 7.68 -11.80
CA GLU A 165 3.72 7.19 -12.79
C GLU A 165 4.43 6.53 -13.98
N ILE A 166 3.85 5.45 -14.53
CA ILE A 166 4.41 4.63 -15.64
C ILE A 166 3.44 4.56 -16.81
#